data_AF-A0AAU7ZNM5-F1
#
_entry.id   AF-A0AAU7ZNM5-F1
#
_cell.length_a   1.000
_cell.length_b   1.000
_cell.length_c   1.000
_cell.angle_alpha   90.00
_cell.angle_beta   90.00
_cell.angle_gamma   90.00
#
_symmetry.space_group_name_H-M   'P 1'
#
loop_
_entity.id
_entity.type
_entity.pdbx_description
1 polymer ?
#
loop_
_entity_poly.entity_id
_entity_poly.type
_entity_poly.pdbx_seq_one_letter_code
_entity_poly.pdbx_strand_id
1 'polypeptide(L)'
;MAKSNDAPLFPILPQMPVGIARMAAAAEHADDGHLIEFKTLEVRSILNRSVSKRQLSLAYSINPYRGCEFGCKYCYARYTHEFIAPKTLGESMPGGIAPAADFRDPLTFERMIFLKQNAAWLLEQELKKIDQRDEVALGTATDPYQPIERRARITRSLLEVFARKDGYRLGIVTKSRLIERDIDLLVEIARRNTLVVHVTITTPDAKLARLLEPRAPRPDLRFQAVKRLREAGIVAGVFGSPLLPGITDTEEALDSLARRAAAVGASFFAAHPLFLKPCSRPTYLSFVREHFPTLQTDYAKRFATADFAGKEYRERLAKMVDGACRRHGLGKRSSDALLTRNEEGGGKRPAQNVATVVRQQRLFA
;
A
#
# COMPACT_ATOMS: atom_id res chain seq x y z
N MET A 1 -6.67 58.68 33.53
CA MET A 1 -5.87 57.55 33.01
C MET A 1 -6.45 56.25 33.56
N ALA A 2 -7.41 55.66 32.85
CA ALA A 2 -8.02 54.39 33.22
C ALA A 2 -7.35 53.28 32.40
N LYS A 3 -6.68 52.34 33.07
CA LYS A 3 -6.13 51.12 32.46
C LYS A 3 -7.29 50.14 32.24
N SER A 4 -7.67 49.89 30.99
CA SER A 4 -8.58 48.80 30.64
C SER A 4 -7.82 47.48 30.73
N ASN A 5 -8.19 46.67 31.71
CA ASN A 5 -7.61 45.36 31.97
C ASN A 5 -8.50 44.30 31.29
N ASP A 6 -8.45 44.22 29.96
CA ASP A 6 -9.16 43.20 29.18
C ASP A 6 -8.32 41.93 29.08
N ALA A 7 -8.13 41.26 30.21
CA ALA A 7 -7.71 39.86 30.23
C ALA A 7 -8.97 38.98 30.38
N PRO A 8 -9.25 38.06 29.45
CA PRO A 8 -10.42 37.19 29.57
C PRO A 8 -10.32 36.33 30.84
N LEU A 9 -11.38 36.34 31.65
CA LEU A 9 -11.53 35.65 32.94
C LEU A 9 -11.31 34.13 32.89
N PHE A 10 -11.27 33.54 31.69
CA PHE A 10 -10.86 32.17 31.45
C PHE A 10 -9.97 32.15 30.19
N PRO A 11 -8.63 32.03 30.32
CA PRO A 11 -7.81 31.74 29.16
C PRO A 11 -8.28 30.41 28.58
N ILE A 12 -8.79 30.43 27.34
CA ILE A 12 -8.97 29.19 26.57
C ILE A 12 -7.56 28.66 26.37
N LEU A 13 -7.14 27.75 27.24
CA LEU A 13 -5.86 27.05 27.08
C LEU A 13 -5.87 26.41 25.69
N PRO A 14 -4.85 26.63 24.86
CA PRO A 14 -4.76 25.97 23.57
C PRO A 14 -4.89 24.47 23.81
N GLN A 15 -5.95 23.85 23.26
CA GLN A 15 -6.16 22.43 23.46
C GLN A 15 -4.98 21.70 22.82
N MET A 16 -4.20 21.01 23.64
CA MET A 16 -3.15 20.17 23.11
C MET A 16 -3.77 19.13 22.16
N PRO A 17 -3.26 18.96 20.94
CA PRO A 17 -3.81 17.98 20.02
C PRO A 17 -3.74 16.59 20.66
N VAL A 18 -4.72 15.75 20.33
CA VAL A 18 -4.87 14.39 20.87
C VAL A 18 -4.73 13.35 19.75
N GLY A 19 -4.35 12.13 20.11
CA GLY A 19 -4.19 11.04 19.14
C GLY A 19 -3.06 11.31 18.15
N ILE A 20 -3.29 11.00 16.87
CA ILE A 20 -2.26 11.08 15.82
C ILE A 20 -1.77 12.51 15.59
N ALA A 21 -2.64 13.51 15.72
CA ALA A 21 -2.25 14.92 15.64
C ALA A 21 -1.20 15.28 16.69
N ARG A 22 -1.32 14.77 17.92
CA ARG A 22 -0.31 14.97 18.99
C ARG A 22 1.04 14.35 18.63
N MET A 23 1.00 13.14 18.09
CA MET A 23 2.18 12.36 17.77
C MET A 23 2.92 12.98 16.59
N ALA A 24 2.18 13.43 15.58
CA ALA A 24 2.73 14.11 14.42
C ALA A 24 3.30 15.48 14.79
N ALA A 25 2.64 16.18 15.72
CA ALA A 25 3.16 17.41 16.28
C ALA A 25 4.51 17.20 16.98
N ALA A 26 4.65 16.18 17.83
CA ALA A 26 5.92 15.84 18.48
C ALA A 26 6.98 15.25 17.52
N ALA A 27 6.73 15.23 16.21
CA ALA A 27 7.58 14.56 15.25
C ALA A 27 8.85 15.35 14.94
N GLU A 28 10.01 14.72 15.15
CA GLU A 28 11.31 15.34 14.89
C GLU A 28 11.70 15.21 13.42
N HIS A 29 12.38 16.23 12.89
CA HIS A 29 12.93 16.20 11.54
C HIS A 29 13.92 15.02 11.39
N ALA A 30 13.70 14.18 10.38
CA ALA A 30 14.47 12.97 10.17
C ALA A 30 15.48 13.07 9.00
N ASP A 31 15.11 13.80 7.94
CA ASP A 31 15.89 13.93 6.70
C ASP A 31 15.23 14.98 5.78
N ASP A 32 16.00 15.50 4.82
CA ASP A 32 15.50 16.31 3.70
C ASP A 32 15.62 15.51 2.39
N GLY A 33 14.49 15.34 1.70
CA GLY A 33 14.44 14.94 0.29
C GLY A 33 14.24 16.16 -0.61
N HIS A 34 14.39 15.99 -1.92
CA HIS A 34 14.08 17.07 -2.87
C HIS A 34 12.59 17.46 -2.78
N LEU A 35 12.27 18.52 -2.03
CA LEU A 35 10.92 19.00 -1.70
C LEU A 35 10.09 18.04 -0.80
N ILE A 36 10.74 17.18 -0.01
CA ILE A 36 10.08 16.24 0.90
C ILE A 36 10.69 16.38 2.30
N GLU A 37 9.85 16.64 3.28
CA GLU A 37 10.16 16.69 4.70
C GLU A 37 9.84 15.33 5.34
N PHE A 38 10.82 14.75 6.03
CA PHE A 38 10.65 13.51 6.78
C PHE A 38 10.56 13.83 8.27
N LYS A 39 9.58 13.25 8.98
CA LYS A 39 9.44 13.41 10.43
C LYS A 39 9.27 12.08 11.15
N THR A 40 9.81 11.94 12.35
CA THR A 40 9.62 10.73 13.17
C THR A 40 8.29 10.75 13.90
N LEU A 41 7.53 9.66 13.91
CA LEU A 41 6.20 9.61 14.53
C LEU A 41 6.20 8.56 15.63
N GLU A 42 6.22 9.00 16.89
CA GLU A 42 6.04 8.09 18.02
C GLU A 42 4.65 7.46 17.96
N VAL A 43 4.56 6.13 17.89
CA VAL A 43 3.29 5.40 17.85
C VAL A 43 3.10 4.49 19.06
N ARG A 44 1.84 4.35 19.51
CA ARG A 44 1.47 3.40 20.57
C ARG A 44 1.21 1.98 20.06
N SER A 45 1.01 1.85 18.75
CA SER A 45 0.62 0.63 18.07
C SER A 45 1.07 0.70 16.61
N ILE A 46 1.55 -0.42 16.07
CA ILE A 46 1.87 -0.55 14.65
C ILE A 46 0.79 -1.36 13.89
N LEU A 47 0.08 -2.25 14.59
CA LEU A 47 -1.06 -3.02 14.09
C LEU A 47 -2.40 -2.27 14.20
N ASN A 48 -3.06 -2.04 13.07
CA ASN A 48 -4.37 -1.38 13.03
C ASN A 48 -5.45 -2.41 12.70
N ARG A 49 -6.38 -2.66 13.63
CA ARG A 49 -7.51 -3.56 13.39
C ARG A 49 -8.43 -2.99 12.31
N SER A 50 -8.77 -3.81 11.33
CA SER A 50 -9.76 -3.46 10.32
C SER A 50 -11.14 -3.34 10.96
N VAL A 51 -11.79 -2.20 10.73
CA VAL A 51 -13.17 -1.92 11.19
C VAL A 51 -14.21 -2.18 10.11
N SER A 52 -13.78 -2.71 8.96
CA SER A 52 -14.67 -3.03 7.85
C SER A 52 -15.62 -4.17 8.23
N LYS A 53 -16.93 -3.88 8.25
CA LYS A 53 -17.99 -4.90 8.41
C LYS A 53 -18.12 -5.83 7.20
N ARG A 54 -17.48 -5.50 6.06
CA ARG A 54 -17.34 -6.43 4.95
C ARG A 54 -16.31 -7.45 5.39
N GLN A 55 -16.75 -8.70 5.59
CA GLN A 55 -16.01 -9.90 6.01
C GLN A 55 -14.79 -10.20 5.10
N LEU A 56 -13.88 -9.24 4.99
CA LEU A 56 -12.57 -9.43 4.41
C LEU A 56 -11.75 -10.13 5.48
N SER A 57 -11.07 -11.21 5.11
CA SER A 57 -10.12 -11.93 5.97
C SER A 57 -8.97 -11.04 6.49
N LEU A 58 -8.86 -9.81 5.97
CA LEU A 58 -7.96 -8.77 6.45
C LEU A 58 -8.39 -8.24 7.81
N ALA A 59 -7.83 -8.83 8.86
CA ALA A 59 -8.09 -8.48 10.24
C ALA A 59 -7.25 -7.28 10.70
N TYR A 60 -5.98 -7.19 10.26
CA TYR A 60 -5.05 -6.14 10.69
C TYR A 60 -4.29 -5.52 9.52
N SER A 61 -3.87 -4.28 9.68
CA SER A 61 -3.00 -3.61 8.73
C SER A 61 -1.81 -2.93 9.40
N ILE A 62 -0.69 -2.95 8.69
CA ILE A 62 0.54 -2.24 9.05
C ILE A 62 0.85 -1.24 7.94
N ASN A 63 1.07 0.00 8.34
CA ASN A 63 1.58 1.06 7.47
C ASN A 63 2.77 1.68 8.20
N PRO A 64 4.01 1.36 7.82
CA PRO A 64 5.23 1.85 8.50
C PRO A 64 5.38 3.37 8.42
N TYR A 65 4.75 3.96 7.40
CA TYR A 65 4.78 5.37 7.12
C TYR A 65 3.37 5.97 7.12
N ARG A 66 3.27 7.27 7.35
CA ARG A 66 2.11 8.08 6.98
C ARG A 66 2.54 9.15 6.00
N GLY A 67 1.80 9.29 4.89
CA GLY A 67 2.30 9.98 3.69
C GLY A 67 2.94 9.00 2.72
N CYS A 68 2.91 9.35 1.42
CA CYS A 68 3.51 8.53 0.39
C CYS A 68 4.16 9.37 -0.71
N GLU A 69 5.46 9.14 -0.95
CA GLU A 69 6.28 9.88 -1.92
C GLU A 69 5.89 9.59 -3.39
N PHE A 70 5.08 8.56 -3.67
CA PHE A 70 4.76 8.18 -5.05
C PHE A 70 3.77 9.11 -5.76
N GLY A 71 2.99 9.89 -5.01
CA GLY A 71 2.12 10.93 -5.57
C GLY A 71 1.07 10.46 -6.58
N CYS A 72 0.47 9.28 -6.36
CA CYS A 72 -0.55 8.75 -7.26
C CYS A 72 -1.78 9.69 -7.28
N LYS A 73 -2.29 10.00 -8.48
CA LYS A 73 -3.39 10.97 -8.66
C LYS A 73 -4.71 10.52 -8.02
N TYR A 74 -4.94 9.20 -7.93
CA TYR A 74 -6.12 8.57 -7.33
C TYR A 74 -5.93 8.15 -5.86
N CYS A 75 -4.85 8.55 -5.20
CA CYS A 75 -4.45 7.96 -3.92
C CYS A 75 -5.46 8.24 -2.78
N TYR A 76 -6.32 7.26 -2.48
CA TYR A 76 -7.32 7.38 -1.42
C TYR A 76 -6.70 7.67 -0.05
N ALA A 77 -5.43 7.29 0.18
CA ALA A 77 -4.73 7.38 1.45
C ALA A 77 -4.42 8.80 1.91
N ARG A 78 -4.68 9.83 1.08
CA ARG A 78 -4.61 11.24 1.47
C ARG A 78 -5.43 11.55 2.73
N TYR A 79 -6.54 10.83 2.95
CA TYR A 79 -7.35 10.95 4.17
C TYR A 79 -6.56 10.71 5.46
N THR A 80 -5.42 10.00 5.38
CA THR A 80 -4.61 9.74 6.57
C THR A 80 -3.99 11.03 7.13
N HIS A 81 -3.68 12.04 6.31
CA HIS A 81 -3.19 13.32 6.82
C HIS A 81 -4.27 14.17 7.48
N GLU A 82 -5.55 13.96 7.18
CA GLU A 82 -6.66 14.66 7.86
C GLU A 82 -6.72 14.38 9.37
N PHE A 83 -6.25 13.21 9.82
CA PHE A 83 -6.18 12.90 11.26
C PHE A 83 -4.96 13.53 11.96
N ILE A 84 -4.06 14.18 11.21
CA ILE A 84 -2.96 14.98 11.76
C ILE A 84 -3.40 16.44 11.91
N ALA A 85 -4.33 16.90 11.06
CA ALA A 85 -4.78 18.28 11.05
C ALA A 85 -5.23 18.75 12.46
N PRO A 86 -4.87 19.97 12.88
CA PRO A 86 -5.42 20.55 14.10
C PRO A 86 -6.95 20.60 13.98
N LYS A 87 -7.64 20.32 15.09
CA LYS A 87 -9.10 20.25 15.10
C LYS A 87 -9.73 21.63 14.95
N THR A 88 -9.00 22.67 15.33
CA THR A 88 -9.43 24.07 15.28
C THR A 88 -8.49 24.88 14.39
N LEU A 89 -9.05 25.76 13.57
CA LEU A 89 -8.29 26.72 12.78
C LEU A 89 -7.59 27.71 13.72
N GLY A 90 -6.26 27.78 13.68
CA GLY A 90 -5.47 28.68 14.54
C GLY A 90 -4.75 28.01 15.72
N GLU A 91 -4.94 26.70 15.94
CA GLU A 91 -4.09 25.94 16.86
C GLU A 91 -2.70 25.74 16.25
N SER A 92 -1.66 26.20 16.96
CA SER A 92 -0.28 25.86 16.65
C SER A 92 -0.05 24.38 16.90
N MET A 93 0.42 23.67 15.89
CA MET A 93 0.87 22.29 16.04
C MET A 93 2.06 22.28 17.02
N PRO A 94 2.05 21.44 18.07
CA PRO A 94 3.25 21.20 18.87
C PRO A 94 4.43 20.73 17.98
N GLY A 95 5.67 20.92 18.44
CA GLY A 95 6.90 20.37 17.82
C GLY A 95 7.33 20.95 16.47
N GLY A 96 7.03 22.23 16.20
CA GLY A 96 7.70 22.96 15.10
C GLY A 96 7.25 22.57 13.69
N ILE A 97 6.13 21.85 13.54
CA ILE A 97 5.43 21.83 12.25
C ILE A 97 5.04 23.27 11.96
N ALA A 98 5.55 23.82 10.85
CA ALA A 98 5.25 25.18 10.45
C ALA A 98 3.73 25.41 10.53
N PRO A 99 3.26 26.50 11.17
CA PRO A 99 1.84 26.79 11.39
C PRO A 99 1.00 27.00 10.11
N ALA A 100 1.53 26.65 8.93
CA ALA A 100 0.97 26.93 7.62
C ALA A 100 0.68 25.67 6.75
N ALA A 101 1.03 24.45 7.20
CA ALA A 101 0.79 23.25 6.38
C ALA A 101 -0.70 22.85 6.42
N ASP A 102 -1.42 23.00 5.30
CA ASP A 102 -2.76 22.44 5.15
C ASP A 102 -2.66 20.91 4.97
N PHE A 103 -3.02 20.16 6.00
CA PHE A 103 -3.03 18.69 5.97
C PHE A 103 -4.13 18.10 5.07
N ARG A 104 -5.06 18.93 4.59
CA ARG A 104 -6.01 18.57 3.52
C ARG A 104 -5.43 18.82 2.13
N ASP A 105 -4.32 19.55 2.02
CA ASP A 105 -3.61 19.71 0.74
C ASP A 105 -3.02 18.34 0.31
N PRO A 106 -3.39 17.86 -0.89
CA PRO A 106 -2.79 16.69 -1.51
C PRO A 106 -1.25 16.71 -1.50
N LEU A 107 -0.60 17.86 -1.68
CA LEU A 107 0.86 17.97 -1.71
C LEU A 107 1.47 17.74 -0.33
N THR A 108 0.78 18.08 0.77
CA THR A 108 1.25 17.80 2.13
C THR A 108 1.38 16.29 2.37
N PHE A 109 0.42 15.48 1.93
CA PHE A 109 0.51 14.01 2.00
C PHE A 109 1.72 13.43 1.23
N GLU A 110 2.09 14.11 0.16
CA GLU A 110 3.11 13.72 -0.80
C GLU A 110 4.52 14.20 -0.47
N ARG A 111 4.63 15.17 0.43
CA ARG A 111 5.86 15.88 0.79
C ARG A 111 6.15 15.86 2.28
N MET A 112 5.19 15.54 3.14
CA MET A 112 5.42 15.39 4.58
C MET A 112 5.20 13.93 4.97
N ILE A 113 6.30 13.21 5.16
CA ILE A 113 6.30 11.76 5.40
C ILE A 113 6.68 11.48 6.85
N PHE A 114 5.78 10.82 7.56
CA PHE A 114 5.95 10.44 8.95
C PHE A 114 6.45 8.99 9.06
N LEU A 115 7.56 8.80 9.76
CA LEU A 115 8.25 7.54 9.98
C LEU A 115 7.87 6.99 11.36
N LYS A 116 7.09 5.90 11.42
CA LYS A 116 6.64 5.37 12.72
C LYS A 116 7.80 4.76 13.50
N GLN A 117 8.12 5.34 14.65
CA GLN A 117 9.19 4.85 15.52
C GLN A 117 8.78 3.59 16.28
N ASN A 118 9.79 2.84 16.76
CA ASN A 118 9.64 1.63 17.58
C ASN A 118 8.80 0.52 16.93
N ALA A 119 8.67 0.53 15.60
CA ALA A 119 7.76 -0.34 14.86
C ALA A 119 8.02 -1.83 15.11
N ALA A 120 9.28 -2.29 15.07
CA ALA A 120 9.63 -3.69 15.33
C ALA A 120 9.33 -4.13 16.77
N TRP A 121 9.68 -3.29 17.76
CA TRP A 121 9.41 -3.58 19.17
C TRP A 121 7.90 -3.67 19.43
N LEU A 122 7.12 -2.72 18.89
CA LEU A 122 5.66 -2.74 18.99
C LEU A 122 5.08 -4.00 18.35
N LEU A 123 5.50 -4.32 17.11
CA LEU A 123 5.02 -5.51 16.41
C LEU A 123 5.24 -6.78 17.23
N GLU A 124 6.42 -6.93 17.83
CA GLU A 124 6.73 -8.11 18.65
C GLU A 124 5.81 -8.26 19.87
N GLN A 125 5.40 -7.17 20.51
CA GLN A 125 4.44 -7.23 21.62
C GLN A 125 3.00 -7.45 21.15
N GLU A 126 2.64 -6.87 20.00
CA GLU A 126 1.26 -6.91 19.50
C GLU A 126 0.93 -8.25 18.82
N LEU A 127 1.89 -8.90 18.14
CA LEU A 127 1.68 -10.22 17.54
C LEU A 127 1.27 -11.29 18.56
N LYS A 128 1.69 -11.15 19.83
CA LYS A 128 1.30 -12.05 20.93
C LYS A 128 -0.19 -11.95 21.29
N LYS A 129 -0.87 -10.90 20.84
CA LYS A 129 -2.25 -10.55 21.24
C LYS A 129 -3.28 -10.85 20.15
N ILE A 130 -2.85 -11.25 18.96
CA ILE A 130 -3.73 -11.53 17.82
C ILE A 130 -3.72 -13.03 17.49
N ASP A 131 -4.79 -13.52 16.86
CA ASP A 131 -4.78 -14.87 16.29
C ASP A 131 -3.78 -14.91 15.12
N GLN A 132 -2.94 -15.94 15.03
CA GLN A 132 -1.99 -16.09 13.93
C GLN A 132 -2.70 -16.31 12.58
N ARG A 133 -3.94 -16.80 12.61
CA ARG A 133 -4.81 -16.99 11.44
C ARG A 133 -5.44 -15.70 10.96
N ASP A 134 -5.46 -14.66 11.79
CA ASP A 134 -5.89 -13.32 11.40
C ASP A 134 -4.86 -12.74 10.44
N GLU A 135 -5.34 -12.25 9.31
CA GLU A 135 -4.46 -11.76 8.27
C GLU A 135 -3.95 -10.35 8.60
N VAL A 136 -2.65 -10.16 8.41
CA VAL A 136 -1.98 -8.87 8.51
C VAL A 136 -1.60 -8.39 7.11
N ALA A 137 -2.12 -7.25 6.64
CA ALA A 137 -1.64 -6.63 5.41
C ALA A 137 -0.70 -5.45 5.68
N LEU A 138 0.49 -5.53 5.11
CA LEU A 138 1.48 -4.48 5.07
C LEU A 138 1.29 -3.63 3.80
N GLY A 139 1.15 -2.31 3.96
CA GLY A 139 1.10 -1.38 2.83
C GLY A 139 -0.30 -1.09 2.31
N THR A 140 -1.31 -1.14 3.17
CA THR A 140 -2.70 -0.90 2.77
C THR A 140 -2.98 0.54 2.37
N ALA A 141 -2.37 1.52 3.06
CA ALA A 141 -2.58 2.95 2.84
C ALA A 141 -1.36 3.63 2.22
N THR A 142 -0.16 3.36 2.73
CA THR A 142 1.09 3.95 2.23
C THR A 142 2.02 2.85 1.75
N ASP A 143 2.89 3.16 0.79
CA ASP A 143 3.78 2.12 0.27
C ASP A 143 4.90 1.83 1.29
N PRO A 144 5.05 0.57 1.74
CA PRO A 144 6.06 0.21 2.72
C PRO A 144 7.49 0.29 2.13
N TYR A 145 7.62 0.34 0.81
CA TYR A 145 8.87 0.40 0.07
C TYR A 145 9.03 1.68 -0.75
N GLN A 146 8.38 2.77 -0.33
CA GLN A 146 8.62 4.10 -0.88
C GLN A 146 10.10 4.54 -0.71
N PRO A 147 10.60 5.51 -1.49
CA PRO A 147 12.03 5.85 -1.56
C PRO A 147 12.77 5.99 -0.22
N ILE A 148 12.17 6.59 0.81
CA ILE A 148 12.80 6.75 2.13
C ILE A 148 13.13 5.41 2.82
N GLU A 149 12.42 4.33 2.49
CA GLU A 149 12.69 2.98 3.03
C GLU A 149 14.10 2.48 2.69
N ARG A 150 14.77 3.04 1.68
CA ARG A 150 16.20 2.73 1.41
C ARG A 150 17.09 3.07 2.60
N ARG A 151 16.77 4.13 3.34
CA ARG A 151 17.52 4.63 4.50
C ARG A 151 16.86 4.22 5.81
N ALA A 152 15.54 4.42 5.93
CA ALA A 152 14.82 4.25 7.18
C ALA A 152 14.67 2.79 7.63
N ARG A 153 14.62 1.83 6.70
CA ARG A 153 14.57 0.37 6.96
C ARG A 153 13.49 -0.07 7.96
N ILE A 154 12.40 0.69 8.10
CA ILE A 154 11.31 0.37 9.04
C ILE A 154 10.57 -0.87 8.58
N THR A 155 10.25 -0.96 7.29
CA THR A 155 9.64 -2.17 6.71
C THR A 155 10.54 -3.38 6.92
N ARG A 156 11.85 -3.23 6.66
CA ARG A 156 12.79 -4.33 6.90
C ARG A 156 12.78 -4.79 8.37
N SER A 157 12.77 -3.87 9.33
CA SER A 157 12.72 -4.21 10.76
C SER A 157 11.45 -5.00 11.14
N LEU A 158 10.32 -4.72 10.49
CA LEU A 158 9.07 -5.47 10.67
C LEU A 158 9.16 -6.87 10.06
N LEU A 159 9.79 -7.00 8.88
CA LEU A 159 10.04 -8.30 8.26
C LEU A 159 10.99 -9.17 9.10
N GLU A 160 12.00 -8.58 9.72
CA GLU A 160 12.90 -9.29 10.65
C GLU A 160 12.14 -9.86 11.85
N VAL A 161 11.11 -9.17 12.35
CA VAL A 161 10.21 -9.71 13.38
C VAL A 161 9.43 -10.90 12.83
N PHE A 162 8.75 -10.76 11.68
CA PHE A 162 7.99 -11.86 11.07
C PHE A 162 8.85 -13.09 10.74
N ALA A 163 10.11 -12.89 10.31
CA ALA A 163 11.05 -13.98 10.02
C ALA A 163 11.39 -14.83 11.26
N ARG A 164 11.25 -14.27 12.46
CA ARG A 164 11.44 -14.96 13.75
C ARG A 164 10.14 -15.53 14.34
N LYS A 165 9.01 -15.40 13.66
CA LYS A 165 7.70 -15.93 14.10
C LYS A 165 7.22 -17.01 13.14
N ASP A 166 6.30 -17.84 13.61
CA ASP A 166 5.74 -18.95 12.87
C ASP A 166 4.20 -18.89 12.89
N GLY A 167 3.57 -19.38 11.82
CA GLY A 167 2.11 -19.56 11.74
C GLY A 167 1.29 -18.34 11.33
N TYR A 168 1.91 -17.15 11.21
CA TYR A 168 1.18 -15.93 10.83
C TYR A 168 0.81 -15.88 9.34
N ARG A 169 -0.17 -15.05 9.01
CA ARG A 169 -0.58 -14.75 7.63
C ARG A 169 -0.28 -13.30 7.28
N LEU A 170 0.63 -13.09 6.31
CA LEU A 170 1.12 -11.78 5.90
C LEU A 170 0.84 -11.53 4.40
N GLY A 171 0.09 -10.48 4.12
CA GLY A 171 -0.02 -9.89 2.79
C GLY A 171 0.87 -8.65 2.68
N ILE A 172 1.61 -8.48 1.59
CA ILE A 172 2.36 -7.25 1.31
C ILE A 172 1.84 -6.62 0.02
N VAL A 173 1.57 -5.31 0.04
CA VAL A 173 1.20 -4.55 -1.16
C VAL A 173 2.23 -3.45 -1.40
N THR A 174 2.79 -3.40 -2.61
CA THR A 174 3.76 -2.36 -3.00
C THR A 174 3.75 -2.07 -4.49
N LYS A 175 4.20 -0.88 -4.89
CA LYS A 175 4.55 -0.49 -6.27
C LYS A 175 6.06 -0.51 -6.50
N SER A 176 6.85 -0.82 -5.47
CA SER A 176 8.29 -0.61 -5.46
C SER A 176 9.06 -1.88 -5.75
N ARG A 177 10.07 -1.79 -6.62
CA ARG A 177 11.09 -2.84 -6.78
C ARG A 177 12.04 -2.94 -5.58
N LEU A 178 12.02 -2.00 -4.63
CA LEU A 178 12.89 -2.04 -3.45
C LEU A 178 12.64 -3.28 -2.59
N ILE A 179 11.45 -3.90 -2.69
CA ILE A 179 11.14 -5.19 -2.07
C ILE A 179 12.16 -6.30 -2.40
N GLU A 180 12.83 -6.21 -3.55
CA GLU A 180 13.88 -7.16 -3.94
C GLU A 180 15.07 -7.21 -2.96
N ARG A 181 15.32 -6.11 -2.24
CA ARG A 181 16.38 -6.03 -1.21
C ARG A 181 16.17 -7.03 -0.08
N ASP A 182 14.91 -7.31 0.25
CA ASP A 182 14.52 -8.07 1.44
C ASP A 182 14.05 -9.49 1.06
N ILE A 183 14.40 -10.00 -0.13
CA ILE A 183 14.07 -11.37 -0.58
C ILE A 183 14.58 -12.42 0.41
N ASP A 184 15.75 -12.21 1.00
CA ASP A 184 16.32 -13.07 2.05
C ASP A 184 15.34 -13.27 3.22
N LEU A 185 14.76 -12.17 3.72
CA LEU A 185 13.77 -12.19 4.79
C LEU A 185 12.43 -12.77 4.33
N LEU A 186 11.98 -12.40 3.13
CA LEU A 186 10.70 -12.88 2.58
C LEU A 186 10.70 -14.40 2.39
N VAL A 187 11.81 -14.99 1.97
CA VAL A 187 11.98 -16.45 1.87
C VAL A 187 11.87 -17.10 3.25
N GLU A 188 12.55 -16.56 4.27
CA GLU A 188 12.47 -17.11 5.63
C GLU A 188 11.07 -16.97 6.22
N ILE A 189 10.39 -15.84 5.96
CA ILE A 189 8.98 -15.65 6.34
C ILE A 189 8.11 -16.70 5.65
N ALA A 190 8.23 -16.88 4.34
CA ALA A 190 7.42 -17.84 3.57
C ALA A 190 7.62 -19.30 3.99
N ARG A 191 8.77 -19.63 4.60
CA ARG A 191 9.06 -20.97 5.14
C ARG A 191 8.26 -21.28 6.41
N ARG A 192 7.97 -20.26 7.23
CA ARG A 192 7.37 -20.37 8.56
C ARG A 192 5.94 -19.86 8.64
N ASN A 193 5.57 -18.99 7.71
CA ASN A 193 4.34 -18.21 7.69
C ASN A 193 3.70 -18.29 6.30
N THR A 194 2.43 -17.93 6.21
CA THR A 194 1.81 -17.69 4.90
C THR A 194 2.19 -16.29 4.44
N LEU A 195 2.81 -16.18 3.27
CA LEU A 195 3.23 -14.90 2.68
C LEU A 195 2.68 -14.76 1.26
N VAL A 196 2.01 -13.65 0.97
CA VAL A 196 1.57 -13.28 -0.37
C VAL A 196 2.00 -11.85 -0.70
N VAL A 197 2.72 -11.67 -1.81
CA VAL A 197 3.18 -10.36 -2.26
C VAL A 197 2.37 -9.88 -3.47
N HIS A 198 1.83 -8.67 -3.35
CA HIS A 198 1.03 -7.99 -4.36
C HIS A 198 1.84 -6.82 -4.92
N VAL A 199 2.30 -6.94 -6.16
CA VAL A 199 2.97 -5.83 -6.84
C VAL A 199 1.94 -5.09 -7.69
N THR A 200 1.69 -3.83 -7.35
CA THR A 200 0.70 -3.00 -8.03
C THR A 200 1.24 -2.49 -9.36
N ILE A 201 0.56 -2.85 -10.45
CA ILE A 201 0.85 -2.40 -11.81
C ILE A 201 -0.47 -2.04 -12.48
N THR A 202 -0.81 -0.76 -12.53
CA THR A 202 -2.12 -0.30 -13.07
C THR A 202 -2.21 -0.35 -14.58
N THR A 203 -1.09 -0.17 -15.27
CA THR A 203 -1.00 -0.26 -16.72
C THR A 203 0.42 -0.67 -17.12
N PRO A 204 0.59 -1.44 -18.22
CA PRO A 204 1.91 -1.68 -18.78
C PRO A 204 2.45 -0.50 -19.60
N ASP A 205 1.64 0.51 -19.92
CA ASP A 205 2.08 1.70 -20.64
C ASP A 205 2.83 2.66 -19.71
N ALA A 206 4.13 2.84 -19.98
CA ALA A 206 5.00 3.71 -19.19
C ALA A 206 4.59 5.20 -19.23
N LYS A 207 4.03 5.69 -20.35
CA LYS A 207 3.57 7.07 -20.47
C LYS A 207 2.34 7.30 -19.59
N LEU A 208 1.35 6.41 -19.69
CA LEU A 208 0.16 6.48 -18.85
C LEU A 208 0.50 6.29 -17.36
N ALA A 209 1.39 5.35 -17.03
CA ALA A 209 1.86 5.17 -15.66
C ALA A 209 2.54 6.44 -15.10
N ARG A 210 3.33 7.16 -15.90
CA ARG A 210 3.98 8.41 -15.48
C ARG A 210 2.99 9.55 -15.24
N LEU A 211 1.86 9.58 -15.96
CA LEU A 211 0.77 10.53 -15.71
C LEU A 211 0.03 10.21 -14.40
N LEU A 212 -0.29 8.93 -14.18
CA LEU A 212 -1.07 8.48 -13.03
C LEU A 212 -0.27 8.41 -11.72
N GLU A 213 0.99 7.98 -11.80
CA GLU A 213 1.84 7.61 -10.67
C GLU A 213 3.26 8.21 -10.87
N PRO A 214 3.39 9.54 -10.89
CA PRO A 214 4.55 10.24 -11.42
C PRO A 214 5.89 9.89 -10.78
N ARG A 215 5.88 9.47 -9.51
CA ARG A 215 7.09 9.16 -8.74
C ARG A 215 7.21 7.66 -8.39
N ALA A 216 6.27 6.83 -8.81
CA ALA A 216 6.37 5.39 -8.64
C ALA A 216 7.30 4.77 -9.71
N PRO A 217 7.94 3.62 -9.45
CA PRO A 217 8.79 2.96 -10.45
C PRO A 217 8.03 2.65 -11.74
N ARG A 218 8.73 2.64 -12.87
CA ARG A 218 8.12 2.28 -14.16
C ARG A 218 7.52 0.87 -14.15
N PRO A 219 6.46 0.59 -14.93
CA PRO A 219 5.79 -0.73 -14.95
C PRO A 219 6.72 -1.91 -15.25
N ASP A 220 7.67 -1.76 -16.17
CA ASP A 220 8.67 -2.78 -16.53
C ASP A 220 9.50 -3.23 -15.31
N LEU A 221 9.95 -2.28 -14.49
CA LEU A 221 10.69 -2.56 -13.26
C LEU A 221 9.82 -3.27 -12.21
N ARG A 222 8.51 -3.01 -12.19
CA ARG A 222 7.58 -3.70 -11.27
C ARG A 222 7.32 -5.13 -11.73
N PHE A 223 7.19 -5.37 -13.03
CA PHE A 223 7.14 -6.72 -13.59
C PHE A 223 8.43 -7.51 -13.30
N GLN A 224 9.59 -6.86 -13.39
CA GLN A 224 10.87 -7.47 -13.02
C GLN A 224 10.91 -7.86 -11.53
N ALA A 225 10.38 -7.02 -10.65
CA ALA A 225 10.27 -7.36 -9.22
C ALA A 225 9.40 -8.60 -8.99
N VAL A 226 8.27 -8.72 -9.69
CA VAL A 226 7.44 -9.94 -9.66
C VAL A 226 8.26 -11.15 -10.10
N LYS A 227 8.97 -11.06 -11.23
CA LYS A 227 9.83 -12.15 -11.73
C LYS A 227 10.82 -12.63 -10.66
N ARG A 228 11.55 -11.69 -10.05
CA ARG A 228 12.58 -12.00 -9.03
C ARG A 228 11.99 -12.62 -7.76
N LEU A 229 10.83 -12.14 -7.31
CA LEU A 229 10.12 -12.74 -6.18
C LEU A 229 9.69 -14.19 -6.50
N ARG A 230 9.19 -14.42 -7.72
CA ARG A 230 8.78 -15.77 -8.18
C ARG A 230 9.96 -16.72 -8.33
N GLU A 231 11.07 -16.25 -8.86
CA GLU A 231 12.33 -17.01 -8.95
C GLU A 231 12.88 -17.40 -7.56
N ALA A 232 12.63 -16.58 -6.54
CA ALA A 232 12.94 -16.89 -5.15
C ALA A 232 11.90 -17.82 -4.45
N GLY A 233 10.88 -18.29 -5.18
CA GLY A 233 9.85 -19.18 -4.65
C GLY A 233 8.72 -18.49 -3.87
N ILE A 234 8.71 -17.15 -3.80
CA ILE A 234 7.70 -16.38 -3.06
C ILE A 234 6.41 -16.32 -3.87
N VAL A 235 5.25 -16.55 -3.26
CA VAL A 235 3.94 -16.34 -3.90
C VAL A 235 3.75 -14.85 -4.17
N ALA A 236 3.85 -14.46 -5.43
CA ALA A 236 3.80 -13.05 -5.84
C ALA A 236 2.93 -12.88 -7.09
N GLY A 237 2.10 -11.85 -7.11
CA GLY A 237 1.18 -11.59 -8.21
C GLY A 237 1.08 -10.13 -8.59
N VAL A 238 0.41 -9.88 -9.71
CA VAL A 238 0.16 -8.52 -10.20
C VAL A 238 -1.18 -8.05 -9.70
N PHE A 239 -1.18 -6.86 -9.09
CA PHE A 239 -2.39 -6.17 -8.65
C PHE A 239 -2.68 -4.96 -9.54
N GLY A 240 -3.57 -5.13 -10.51
CA GLY A 240 -4.00 -4.11 -11.47
C GLY A 240 -4.97 -3.08 -10.88
N SER A 241 -4.77 -2.67 -9.63
CA SER A 241 -5.70 -1.80 -8.90
C SER A 241 -5.11 -0.41 -8.65
N PRO A 242 -5.89 0.68 -8.82
CA PRO A 242 -7.28 0.68 -9.28
C PRO A 242 -7.43 0.52 -10.81
N LEU A 243 -8.55 -0.08 -11.22
CA LEU A 243 -9.08 0.02 -12.58
C LEU A 243 -9.83 1.34 -12.75
N LEU A 244 -9.33 2.18 -13.64
CA LEU A 244 -9.81 3.54 -13.88
C LEU A 244 -10.82 3.54 -15.05
N PRO A 245 -12.10 3.89 -14.80
CA PRO A 245 -13.14 3.90 -15.84
C PRO A 245 -12.73 4.68 -17.10
N GLY A 246 -12.83 4.04 -18.26
CA GLY A 246 -12.46 4.61 -19.56
C GLY A 246 -10.96 4.80 -19.80
N ILE A 247 -10.09 4.37 -18.88
CA ILE A 247 -8.64 4.60 -18.96
C ILE A 247 -7.86 3.27 -18.91
N THR A 248 -8.16 2.38 -17.96
CA THR A 248 -7.44 1.10 -17.79
C THR A 248 -8.37 -0.10 -17.66
N ASP A 249 -9.63 0.03 -18.08
CA ASP A 249 -10.71 -0.92 -17.77
C ASP A 249 -11.31 -1.60 -19.01
N THR A 250 -10.67 -1.50 -20.18
CA THR A 250 -11.07 -2.23 -21.40
C THR A 250 -10.63 -3.69 -21.35
N GLU A 251 -11.23 -4.55 -22.18
CA GLU A 251 -10.88 -5.97 -22.22
C GLU A 251 -9.44 -6.16 -22.71
N GLU A 252 -9.02 -5.39 -23.71
CA GLU A 252 -7.69 -5.41 -24.28
C GLU A 252 -6.63 -4.94 -23.27
N ALA A 253 -6.95 -3.92 -22.48
CA ALA A 253 -6.06 -3.42 -21.44
C ALA A 253 -5.84 -4.46 -20.33
N LEU A 254 -6.92 -5.08 -19.86
CA LEU A 254 -6.87 -6.15 -18.85
C LEU A 254 -6.15 -7.39 -19.37
N ASP A 255 -6.45 -7.81 -20.61
CA ASP A 255 -5.79 -8.94 -21.25
C ASP A 255 -4.29 -8.69 -21.43
N SER A 256 -3.90 -7.51 -21.91
CA SER A 256 -2.49 -7.15 -22.05
C SER A 256 -1.75 -7.14 -20.71
N LEU A 257 -2.39 -6.69 -19.63
CA LEU A 257 -1.78 -6.66 -18.30
C LEU A 257 -1.62 -8.08 -17.74
N ALA A 258 -2.66 -8.91 -17.86
CA ALA A 258 -2.64 -10.31 -17.46
C ALA A 258 -1.59 -11.10 -18.25
N ARG A 259 -1.52 -10.96 -19.57
CA ARG A 259 -0.51 -11.60 -20.41
C ARG A 259 0.92 -11.30 -19.96
N ARG A 260 1.21 -10.03 -19.61
CA ARG A 260 2.52 -9.63 -19.08
C ARG A 260 2.78 -10.18 -17.69
N ALA A 261 1.76 -10.27 -16.84
CA ALA A 261 1.86 -10.93 -15.53
C ALA A 261 2.24 -12.40 -15.68
N ALA A 262 1.57 -13.13 -16.59
CA ALA A 262 1.89 -14.51 -16.90
C ALA A 262 3.31 -14.67 -17.45
N ALA A 263 3.74 -13.78 -18.35
CA ALA A 263 5.09 -13.82 -18.93
C ALA A 263 6.23 -13.70 -17.90
N VAL A 264 5.98 -13.07 -16.73
CA VAL A 264 6.95 -13.00 -15.62
C VAL A 264 6.71 -14.05 -14.54
N GLY A 265 5.84 -15.03 -14.78
CA GLY A 265 5.58 -16.15 -13.86
C GLY A 265 4.75 -15.77 -12.62
N ALA A 266 3.97 -14.70 -12.68
CA ALA A 266 3.09 -14.28 -11.58
C ALA A 266 2.17 -15.43 -11.13
N SER A 267 1.99 -15.59 -9.82
CA SER A 267 1.09 -16.60 -9.25
C SER A 267 -0.38 -16.31 -9.52
N PHE A 268 -0.73 -15.03 -9.60
CA PHE A 268 -2.10 -14.57 -9.79
C PHE A 268 -2.14 -13.19 -10.45
N PHE A 269 -3.30 -12.86 -10.98
CA PHE A 269 -3.67 -11.52 -11.38
C PHE A 269 -5.00 -11.14 -10.73
N ALA A 270 -5.07 -9.93 -10.18
CA ALA A 270 -6.29 -9.38 -9.64
C ALA A 270 -6.33 -7.87 -9.90
N ALA A 271 -7.53 -7.34 -10.07
CA ALA A 271 -7.73 -5.91 -10.31
C ALA A 271 -9.09 -5.49 -9.77
N HIS A 272 -9.14 -4.33 -9.11
CA HIS A 272 -10.35 -3.81 -8.50
C HIS A 272 -10.69 -2.42 -9.04
N PRO A 273 -12.00 -2.10 -9.16
CA PRO A 273 -12.46 -0.77 -9.50
C PRO A 273 -11.88 0.33 -8.61
N LEU A 274 -11.72 1.52 -9.19
CA LEU A 274 -11.40 2.73 -8.45
C LEU A 274 -12.31 2.93 -7.23
N PHE A 275 -11.68 3.11 -6.08
CA PHE A 275 -12.29 3.63 -4.85
C PHE A 275 -11.85 5.09 -4.68
N LEU A 276 -12.75 6.01 -5.01
CA LEU A 276 -12.46 7.45 -5.04
C LEU A 276 -13.05 8.14 -3.82
N LYS A 277 -12.28 8.17 -2.73
CA LYS A 277 -12.63 8.88 -1.49
C LYS A 277 -12.76 10.40 -1.70
N PRO A 278 -13.55 11.10 -0.87
CA PRO A 278 -13.72 12.56 -0.96
C PRO A 278 -12.40 13.33 -0.95
N CYS A 279 -11.44 12.92 -0.11
CA CYS A 279 -10.11 13.54 0.00
C CYS A 279 -9.27 13.49 -1.29
N SER A 280 -9.57 12.56 -2.20
CA SER A 280 -8.83 12.37 -3.46
C SER A 280 -9.61 12.86 -4.68
N ARG A 281 -10.92 13.08 -4.52
CA ARG A 281 -11.84 13.40 -5.60
C ARG A 281 -11.48 14.72 -6.30
N PRO A 282 -11.19 15.85 -5.61
CA PRO A 282 -10.80 17.09 -6.28
C PRO A 282 -9.55 16.93 -7.15
N THR A 283 -8.50 16.34 -6.59
CA THR A 283 -7.23 16.08 -7.31
C THR A 283 -7.45 15.21 -8.53
N TYR A 284 -8.18 14.10 -8.37
CA TYR A 284 -8.35 13.14 -9.45
C TYR A 284 -9.31 13.64 -10.53
N LEU A 285 -10.41 14.31 -10.18
CA LEU A 285 -11.32 14.90 -11.17
C LEU A 285 -10.65 16.05 -11.93
N SER A 286 -9.78 16.84 -11.29
CA SER A 286 -8.97 17.84 -12.00
C SER A 286 -8.04 17.17 -13.01
N PHE A 287 -7.36 16.09 -12.60
CA PHE A 287 -6.52 15.28 -13.49
C PHE A 287 -7.30 14.72 -14.68
N VAL A 288 -8.51 14.17 -14.45
CA VAL A 288 -9.37 13.67 -15.52
C VAL A 288 -9.76 14.79 -16.49
N ARG A 289 -10.17 15.96 -16.00
CA ARG A 289 -10.52 17.10 -16.86
C ARG A 289 -9.34 17.56 -17.73
N GLU A 290 -8.12 17.54 -17.18
CA GLU A 290 -6.92 17.97 -17.88
C GLU A 290 -6.45 16.96 -18.94
N HIS A 291 -6.42 15.67 -18.61
CA HIS A 291 -5.79 14.65 -19.48
C HIS A 291 -6.79 13.76 -20.22
N PHE A 292 -8.03 13.67 -19.76
CA PHE A 292 -9.10 12.84 -20.32
C PHE A 292 -10.44 13.60 -20.35
N PRO A 293 -10.51 14.78 -21.01
CA PRO A 293 -11.67 15.68 -20.94
C PRO A 293 -12.98 15.01 -21.38
N THR A 294 -12.93 14.07 -22.32
CA THR A 294 -14.10 13.31 -22.80
C THR A 294 -14.72 12.43 -21.72
N LEU A 295 -13.98 12.07 -20.67
CA LEU A 295 -14.45 11.24 -19.56
C LEU A 295 -14.99 12.08 -18.38
N GLN A 296 -14.81 13.40 -18.37
CA GLN A 296 -15.14 14.26 -17.22
C GLN A 296 -16.59 14.08 -16.76
N THR A 297 -17.54 14.10 -17.69
CA THR A 297 -18.98 13.97 -17.39
C THR A 297 -19.31 12.61 -16.77
N ASP A 298 -18.69 11.54 -17.28
CA ASP A 298 -18.87 10.18 -16.78
C ASP A 298 -18.32 10.05 -15.34
N TYR A 299 -17.12 10.56 -15.09
CA TYR A 299 -16.54 10.58 -13.73
C TYR A 299 -17.36 11.41 -12.75
N ALA A 300 -17.83 12.60 -13.15
CA ALA A 300 -18.69 13.44 -12.31
C ALA A 300 -19.98 12.71 -11.93
N LYS A 301 -20.60 12.00 -12.89
CA LYS A 301 -21.81 11.20 -12.65
C LYS A 301 -21.53 10.01 -11.72
N ARG A 302 -20.46 9.23 -11.98
CA ARG A 302 -20.13 8.02 -11.21
C ARG A 302 -19.83 8.29 -9.74
N PHE A 303 -19.17 9.39 -9.45
CA PHE A 303 -18.64 9.71 -8.11
C PHE A 303 -19.33 10.91 -7.45
N ALA A 304 -20.54 11.27 -7.91
CA ALA A 304 -21.33 12.37 -7.33
C ALA A 304 -21.70 12.11 -5.86
N THR A 305 -22.14 10.89 -5.56
CA THR A 305 -22.71 10.53 -4.23
C THR A 305 -22.08 9.31 -3.59
N ALA A 306 -21.15 8.64 -4.28
CA ALA A 306 -20.54 7.40 -3.82
C ALA A 306 -19.03 7.39 -4.04
N ASP A 307 -18.32 6.77 -3.11
CA ASP A 307 -16.87 6.55 -3.22
C ASP A 307 -16.52 5.31 -4.05
N PHE A 308 -17.44 4.34 -4.13
CA PHE A 308 -17.28 3.09 -4.87
C PHE A 308 -18.00 3.16 -6.21
N ALA A 309 -17.39 2.61 -7.25
CA ALA A 309 -18.06 2.40 -8.53
C ALA A 309 -19.31 1.49 -8.38
N GLY A 310 -20.36 1.73 -9.15
CA GLY A 310 -21.65 1.01 -9.07
C GLY A 310 -21.56 -0.50 -9.28
N LYS A 311 -22.53 -1.26 -8.73
CA LYS A 311 -22.52 -2.74 -8.68
C LYS A 311 -22.29 -3.38 -10.06
N GLU A 312 -23.07 -2.99 -11.06
CA GLU A 312 -22.98 -3.53 -12.43
C GLU A 312 -21.59 -3.37 -13.05
N TYR A 313 -20.97 -2.20 -12.84
CA TYR A 313 -19.61 -1.94 -13.31
C TYR A 313 -18.60 -2.87 -12.64
N ARG A 314 -18.72 -3.08 -11.32
CA ARG A 314 -17.83 -4.00 -10.59
C ARG A 314 -17.97 -5.44 -11.07
N GLU A 315 -19.20 -5.90 -11.31
CA GLU A 315 -19.48 -7.25 -11.81
C GLU A 315 -18.96 -7.47 -13.23
N ARG A 316 -19.11 -6.46 -14.11
CA ARG A 316 -18.54 -6.48 -15.45
C ARG A 316 -17.02 -6.62 -15.41
N LEU A 317 -16.34 -5.78 -14.62
CA LEU A 317 -14.89 -5.86 -14.48
C LEU A 317 -14.42 -7.18 -13.90
N ALA A 318 -15.13 -7.72 -12.89
CA ALA A 318 -14.79 -9.02 -12.32
C ALA A 318 -14.84 -10.13 -13.39
N LYS A 319 -15.86 -10.14 -14.27
CA LYS A 319 -15.96 -11.09 -15.39
C LYS A 319 -14.79 -10.96 -16.37
N MET A 320 -14.40 -9.72 -16.70
CA MET A 320 -13.28 -9.45 -17.63
C MET A 320 -11.94 -9.90 -17.05
N VAL A 321 -11.68 -9.57 -15.77
CA VAL A 321 -10.48 -10.03 -15.04
C VAL A 321 -10.44 -11.55 -14.97
N ASP A 322 -11.55 -12.20 -14.63
CA ASP A 322 -11.67 -13.66 -14.61
C ASP A 322 -11.40 -14.30 -15.98
N GLY A 323 -11.90 -13.67 -17.06
CA GLY A 323 -11.64 -14.09 -18.43
C GLY A 323 -10.15 -14.00 -18.78
N ALA A 324 -9.51 -12.88 -18.47
CA ALA A 324 -8.08 -12.68 -18.69
C ALA A 324 -7.23 -13.69 -17.89
N CYS A 325 -7.57 -13.95 -16.62
CA CYS A 325 -6.88 -14.96 -15.82
C CYS A 325 -6.97 -16.36 -16.43
N ARG A 326 -8.16 -16.77 -16.91
CA ARG A 326 -8.34 -18.07 -17.59
C ARG A 326 -7.53 -18.16 -18.87
N ARG A 327 -7.53 -17.11 -19.71
CA ARG A 327 -6.78 -17.09 -20.98
C ARG A 327 -5.27 -17.26 -20.79
N HIS A 328 -4.72 -16.69 -19.72
CA HIS A 328 -3.28 -16.66 -19.46
C HIS A 328 -2.82 -17.63 -18.36
N GLY A 329 -3.68 -18.54 -17.91
CA GLY A 329 -3.34 -19.56 -16.90
C GLY A 329 -2.97 -18.99 -15.53
N LEU A 330 -3.48 -17.82 -15.17
CA LEU A 330 -3.18 -17.15 -13.91
C LEU A 330 -4.16 -17.58 -12.81
N GLY A 331 -3.66 -17.78 -11.61
CA GLY A 331 -4.49 -18.01 -10.43
C GLY A 331 -5.41 -16.83 -10.14
N LYS A 332 -6.54 -17.11 -9.50
CA LYS A 332 -7.36 -16.06 -8.88
C LYS A 332 -6.75 -15.69 -7.53
N ARG A 333 -6.90 -14.42 -7.13
CA ARG A 333 -6.58 -13.98 -5.77
C ARG A 333 -7.52 -14.68 -4.79
N SER A 334 -7.00 -15.64 -4.05
CA SER A 334 -7.70 -16.41 -3.03
C SER A 334 -7.56 -15.71 -1.68
N SER A 335 -8.31 -14.61 -1.49
CA SER A 335 -8.14 -13.68 -0.35
C SER A 335 -6.69 -13.19 -0.20
N ASP A 336 -6.43 -12.25 0.69
CA ASP A 336 -5.10 -11.63 0.77
C ASP A 336 -4.03 -12.54 1.43
N ALA A 337 -4.38 -13.76 1.90
CA ALA A 337 -3.41 -14.74 2.38
C ALA A 337 -3.81 -16.25 2.32
N LEU A 338 -4.50 -16.75 1.29
CA LEU A 338 -4.76 -18.21 1.20
C LEU A 338 -4.38 -18.81 -0.15
N LEU A 339 -3.11 -19.14 -0.35
CA LEU A 339 -2.72 -20.26 -1.23
C LEU A 339 -1.99 -21.35 -0.44
N THR A 340 -2.52 -21.75 0.71
CA THR A 340 -2.04 -22.94 1.42
C THR A 340 -3.16 -23.63 2.18
N ARG A 341 -3.99 -24.35 1.43
CA ARG A 341 -4.56 -25.68 1.71
C ARG A 341 -5.83 -25.83 0.88
N ASN A 342 -5.81 -26.76 -0.06
CA ASN A 342 -7.04 -27.37 -0.56
C ASN A 342 -7.74 -27.95 0.67
N GLU A 343 -8.88 -27.37 1.05
CA GLU A 343 -9.87 -28.17 1.77
C GLU A 343 -10.51 -29.06 0.69
N GLU A 344 -10.40 -30.37 0.94
CA GLU A 344 -10.85 -31.50 0.12
C GLU A 344 -9.86 -32.01 -0.94
N GLY A 345 -9.25 -33.18 -0.64
CA GLY A 345 -8.66 -34.08 -1.63
C GLY A 345 -7.18 -33.87 -1.94
N GLY A 346 -6.36 -34.89 -1.67
CA GLY A 346 -4.93 -34.89 -1.98
C GLY A 346 -4.63 -34.59 -3.44
N GLY A 347 -3.66 -33.70 -3.70
CA GLY A 347 -3.26 -33.37 -5.08
C GLY A 347 -2.24 -32.24 -5.20
N LYS A 348 -0.95 -32.62 -5.15
CA LYS A 348 0.27 -32.00 -5.71
C LYS A 348 0.54 -30.49 -5.48
N ARG A 349 1.64 -30.25 -4.75
CA ARG A 349 2.46 -29.02 -4.83
C ARG A 349 2.78 -28.68 -6.29
N PRO A 350 2.90 -27.39 -6.66
CA PRO A 350 3.52 -27.03 -7.93
C PRO A 350 4.91 -27.68 -8.00
N ALA A 351 5.18 -28.34 -9.13
CA ALA A 351 6.37 -29.17 -9.31
C ALA A 351 7.63 -28.37 -8.94
N GLN A 352 8.32 -28.84 -7.91
CA GLN A 352 9.72 -28.55 -7.70
C GLN A 352 10.48 -29.19 -8.86
N ASN A 353 10.76 -28.43 -9.93
CA ASN A 353 11.84 -28.79 -10.85
C ASN A 353 13.17 -28.50 -10.15
N VAL A 354 13.54 -29.39 -9.22
CA VAL A 354 14.92 -29.58 -8.79
C VAL A 354 15.52 -30.62 -9.71
N ALA A 355 16.12 -30.14 -10.79
CA ALA A 355 17.21 -30.81 -11.49
C ALA A 355 18.18 -29.68 -11.84
N THR A 356 19.26 -29.51 -11.09
CA THR A 356 20.51 -30.19 -11.44
C THR A 356 21.30 -30.47 -10.18
N VAL A 357 21.36 -31.75 -9.81
CA VAL A 357 22.41 -32.29 -8.94
C VAL A 357 23.70 -32.26 -9.76
N VAL A 358 24.59 -31.29 -9.51
CA VAL A 358 25.98 -31.42 -9.94
C VAL A 358 26.65 -32.37 -8.97
N ARG A 359 26.72 -33.62 -9.40
CA ARG A 359 27.46 -34.71 -8.78
C ARG A 359 28.95 -34.45 -9.03
N GLN A 360 29.65 -33.73 -8.14
CA GLN A 360 31.11 -33.77 -8.12
C GLN A 360 31.55 -35.05 -7.43
N GLN A 361 31.79 -36.09 -8.24
CA GLN A 361 32.66 -37.19 -7.85
C GLN A 361 34.09 -36.65 -7.77
N ARG A 362 34.71 -36.80 -6.59
CA ARG A 362 36.17 -36.85 -6.47
C ARG A 362 36.64 -38.16 -7.09
N LEU A 363 37.52 -38.11 -8.08
CA LEU A 363 38.45 -39.19 -8.43
C LEU A 363 39.78 -38.55 -8.88
N PHE A 364 40.81 -38.88 -8.11
CA PHE A 364 42.26 -38.88 -8.35
C PHE A 364 42.80 -38.39 -9.70
N ALA A 365 43.66 -37.36 -9.65
CA ALA A 365 45.05 -37.31 -10.11
C ALA A 365 45.50 -35.84 -10.17
#